data_AF-A0A258AJB0-F1
#
_entry.id   AF-A0A258AJB0-F1
#
_cell.length_a   1.000
_cell.length_b   1.000
_cell.length_c   1.000
_cell.angle_alpha   90.00
_cell.angle_beta   90.00
_cell.angle_gamma   90.00
#
_symmetry.space_group_name_H-M   'P 1'
#
loop_
_entity.id
_entity.type
_entity.pdbx_description
1 polymer ?
#
loop_
_entity_poly.entity_id
_entity_poly.type
_entity_poly.pdbx_seq_one_letter_code
_entity_poly.pdbx_strand_id
1 'polypeptide(L)'
;MKQRPQHTARNLRRTLRSLGLLLCAAVVSACSKSEDNRFPPYDNTAEVQAYWKSKPQFFQWKTVADLPPDLKWENGANVPEFGDPRAKKGGTFHDWHASYPPTFRVVGPDAGNSFRKEHHDHVQISLVMRHLDEDAWIPGLAKEWAVSKDRKTVYYRLHDNLTYSDGKPVVVEDFFMTFFVMTSPHIKDPWYNDWYTKEYAAIAKYDERTLSITLPEPKPDPLWYADIPVSSQSFFRELGPDFPARYQWRITPVTGAYQIDPALLKRGRSITLSRVKDWWARDLKHYRYINNVDFIEFKIVASQDKAFEMFRQGEFDYFLAGLPRYWYDKTEIPEIYHGYIERHKFYNEYPQVTWGIRINESKPPLDNLDVRLGINYAMNFEKVIEVDFRGDKTRMNTTESGFGKYTNPSVRARAYDPVKAREHFAKAGYTIPGPDGILKNAEGKRLSFTLTTFNTGTVMPIMLRLKEEAKKAGLEMNIEGLDGTQMYKKL
;
A
#
# COMPACT_ATOMS: atom_id res chain seq x y z
N MET A 1 27.58 -38.76 -58.09
CA MET A 1 27.64 -39.81 -59.13
C MET A 1 26.27 -40.46 -59.21
N LYS A 2 25.62 -40.40 -60.39
CA LYS A 2 24.58 -41.28 -61.01
C LYS A 2 23.41 -41.79 -60.13
N GLN A 3 22.13 -41.79 -60.53
CA GLN A 3 21.44 -41.55 -61.80
C GLN A 3 19.92 -41.46 -61.50
N ARG A 4 19.17 -40.62 -62.24
CA ARG A 4 17.70 -40.73 -62.42
C ARG A 4 17.41 -41.50 -63.72
N PRO A 5 16.17 -41.94 -63.95
CA PRO A 5 15.30 -41.25 -64.94
C PRO A 5 13.84 -41.09 -64.44
N GLN A 6 13.16 -39.94 -64.60
CA GLN A 6 12.42 -39.41 -65.78
C GLN A 6 11.25 -40.30 -66.21
N HIS A 7 10.00 -39.84 -66.19
CA HIS A 7 9.31 -39.12 -67.28
C HIS A 7 7.83 -38.89 -66.86
N THR A 8 6.99 -37.92 -67.26
CA THR A 8 7.07 -36.62 -67.98
C THR A 8 5.68 -35.94 -67.91
N ALA A 9 5.67 -34.61 -67.80
CA ALA A 9 4.91 -33.58 -68.56
C ALA A 9 3.36 -33.68 -68.71
N ARG A 10 2.55 -32.60 -68.82
CA ARG A 10 2.78 -31.26 -69.39
C ARG A 10 1.57 -30.31 -69.11
N ASN A 11 1.89 -29.06 -68.76
CA ASN A 11 1.30 -27.74 -69.09
C ASN A 11 -0.18 -27.58 -69.54
N LEU A 12 -0.87 -26.54 -69.04
CA LEU A 12 -1.10 -25.29 -69.79
C LEU A 12 -1.59 -24.10 -68.93
N ARG A 13 -1.10 -22.90 -69.24
CA ARG A 13 -1.47 -21.56 -68.72
C ARG A 13 -2.64 -20.94 -69.52
N ARG A 14 -3.41 -20.01 -68.91
CA ARG A 14 -3.87 -18.68 -69.42
C ARG A 14 -5.07 -18.15 -68.59
N THR A 15 -4.93 -17.09 -67.76
CA THR A 15 -5.13 -15.62 -68.00
C THR A 15 -6.57 -15.14 -68.21
N LEU A 16 -7.08 -14.25 -67.33
CA LEU A 16 -7.82 -12.97 -67.55
C LEU A 16 -8.50 -12.52 -66.21
N ARG A 17 -8.08 -11.41 -65.55
CA ARG A 17 -8.73 -10.06 -65.49
C ARG A 17 -10.26 -10.14 -65.24
N SER A 18 -10.92 -9.47 -64.28
CA SER A 18 -10.82 -8.05 -63.81
C SER A 18 -11.82 -7.80 -62.64
N LEU A 19 -11.56 -6.77 -61.80
CA LEU A 19 -12.49 -5.96 -60.95
C LEU A 19 -13.42 -6.70 -59.95
N GLY A 20 -13.59 -6.30 -58.68
CA GLY A 20 -13.22 -5.07 -57.97
C GLY A 20 -13.71 -5.11 -56.50
N LEU A 21 -13.60 -3.93 -55.87
CA LEU A 21 -14.11 -3.53 -54.54
C LEU A 21 -13.39 -4.01 -53.27
N LEU A 22 -12.63 -3.05 -52.72
CA LEU A 22 -12.62 -2.65 -51.30
C LEU A 22 -13.69 -3.29 -50.41
N LEU A 23 -13.26 -4.07 -49.44
CA LEU A 23 -13.87 -4.06 -48.11
C LEU A 23 -12.75 -4.07 -47.06
N CYS A 24 -12.49 -2.89 -46.50
CA CYS A 24 -11.85 -2.77 -45.20
C CYS A 24 -12.66 -3.61 -44.20
N ALA A 25 -12.04 -4.66 -43.68
CA ALA A 25 -12.57 -5.40 -42.56
C ALA A 25 -12.58 -4.47 -41.34
N ALA A 26 -13.75 -3.90 -41.06
CA ALA A 26 -14.05 -3.38 -39.75
C ALA A 26 -14.08 -4.57 -38.79
N VAL A 27 -12.96 -4.84 -38.13
CA VAL A 27 -12.97 -5.58 -36.86
C VAL A 27 -13.64 -4.64 -35.86
N VAL A 28 -14.97 -4.70 -35.82
CA VAL A 28 -15.73 -4.15 -34.71
C VAL A 28 -15.27 -4.94 -33.50
N SER A 29 -14.43 -4.31 -32.69
CA SER A 29 -14.13 -4.77 -31.34
C SER A 29 -15.47 -4.88 -30.62
N ALA A 30 -15.98 -6.09 -30.52
CA ALA A 30 -17.10 -6.39 -29.64
C ALA A 30 -16.59 -6.19 -28.21
N CYS A 31 -16.71 -4.97 -27.69
CA CYS A 31 -16.84 -4.74 -26.26
C CYS A 31 -18.14 -5.41 -25.82
N SER A 32 -18.12 -6.73 -25.65
CA SER A 32 -19.15 -7.39 -24.87
C SER A 32 -18.98 -6.88 -23.45
N LYS A 33 -19.88 -5.98 -23.02
CA LYS A 33 -20.18 -5.82 -21.60
C LYS A 33 -20.46 -7.23 -21.09
N SER A 34 -19.52 -7.83 -20.38
CA SER A 34 -19.83 -9.04 -19.61
C SER A 34 -20.73 -8.58 -18.48
N GLU A 35 -22.04 -8.56 -18.72
CA GLU A 35 -23.00 -8.33 -17.65
C GLU A 35 -22.79 -9.44 -16.62
N ASP A 36 -22.45 -9.04 -15.39
CA ASP A 36 -22.27 -9.96 -14.28
C ASP A 36 -23.67 -10.38 -13.80
N ASN A 37 -24.23 -11.39 -14.45
CA ASN A 37 -25.59 -11.88 -14.23
C ASN A 37 -25.88 -12.38 -12.80
N ARG A 38 -24.87 -12.38 -11.92
CA ARG A 38 -25.04 -12.66 -10.48
C ARG A 38 -25.78 -11.54 -9.75
N PHE A 39 -25.86 -10.35 -10.34
CA PHE A 39 -26.48 -9.18 -9.71
C PHE A 39 -27.40 -8.45 -10.69
N PRO A 40 -28.49 -7.81 -10.20
CA PRO A 40 -29.36 -7.03 -11.06
C PRO A 40 -28.60 -5.85 -11.70
N PRO A 41 -28.97 -5.40 -12.92
CA PRO A 41 -28.41 -4.18 -13.48
C PRO A 41 -28.63 -2.99 -12.53
N TYR A 42 -27.59 -2.20 -12.33
CA TYR A 42 -27.64 -1.03 -11.44
C TYR A 42 -26.76 0.09 -12.01
N ASP A 43 -27.28 1.32 -12.03
CA ASP A 43 -26.56 2.48 -12.55
C ASP A 43 -26.82 3.68 -11.61
N ASN A 44 -25.78 4.07 -10.89
CA ASN A 44 -25.85 5.16 -9.91
C ASN A 44 -25.61 6.56 -10.51
N THR A 45 -25.56 6.71 -11.84
CA THR A 45 -25.23 8.01 -12.47
C THR A 45 -26.16 9.13 -11.99
N ALA A 46 -27.47 8.89 -11.91
CA ALA A 46 -28.43 9.89 -11.42
C ALA A 46 -28.23 10.21 -9.92
N GLU A 47 -27.89 9.20 -9.12
CA GLU A 47 -27.64 9.35 -7.68
C GLU A 47 -26.36 10.16 -7.43
N VAL A 48 -25.29 9.89 -8.17
CA VAL A 48 -24.03 10.64 -8.12
C VAL A 48 -24.26 12.11 -8.46
N GLN A 49 -25.02 12.40 -9.52
CA GLN A 49 -25.34 13.77 -9.91
C GLN A 49 -26.21 14.48 -8.86
N ALA A 50 -27.19 13.78 -8.28
CA ALA A 50 -28.01 14.31 -7.20
C ALA A 50 -27.18 14.56 -5.94
N TYR A 51 -26.25 13.67 -5.60
CA TYR A 51 -25.32 13.80 -4.49
C TYR A 51 -24.47 15.06 -4.62
N TRP A 52 -23.85 15.29 -5.79
CA TRP A 52 -23.04 16.48 -5.99
C TRP A 52 -23.88 17.77 -5.89
N LYS A 53 -25.09 17.78 -6.48
CA LYS A 53 -26.02 18.92 -6.39
C LYS A 53 -26.53 19.18 -4.98
N SER A 54 -26.63 18.15 -4.14
CA SER A 54 -27.11 18.28 -2.75
C SER A 54 -26.13 19.02 -1.82
N LYS A 55 -24.85 19.15 -2.21
CA LYS A 55 -23.80 19.80 -1.41
C LYS A 55 -23.08 20.88 -2.21
N PRO A 56 -23.77 21.95 -2.66
CA PRO A 56 -23.21 22.95 -3.58
C PRO A 56 -22.08 23.79 -2.99
N GLN A 57 -21.97 23.85 -1.64
CA GLN A 57 -20.83 24.50 -0.97
C GLN A 57 -19.57 23.62 -1.02
N PHE A 58 -19.75 22.30 -1.06
CA PHE A 58 -18.66 21.33 -1.10
C PHE A 58 -18.21 21.04 -2.54
N PHE A 59 -19.16 20.70 -3.42
CA PHE A 59 -18.91 20.46 -4.84
C PHE A 59 -19.13 21.75 -5.62
N GLN A 60 -18.06 22.35 -6.10
CA GLN A 60 -18.08 23.66 -6.75
C GLN A 60 -17.77 23.52 -8.23
N TRP A 61 -18.60 24.12 -9.08
CA TRP A 61 -18.34 24.29 -10.50
C TRP A 61 -17.99 25.75 -10.74
N LYS A 62 -16.74 25.98 -11.13
CA LYS A 62 -16.14 27.27 -11.42
C LYS A 62 -15.62 27.29 -12.86
N THR A 63 -15.14 28.44 -13.27
CA THR A 63 -14.47 28.66 -14.55
C THR A 63 -13.01 29.00 -14.31
N VAL A 64 -12.17 28.87 -15.33
CA VAL A 64 -10.75 29.28 -15.27
C VAL A 64 -10.57 30.74 -14.81
N ALA A 65 -11.55 31.61 -15.08
CA ALA A 65 -11.53 33.01 -14.64
C ALA A 65 -11.67 33.17 -13.11
N ASP A 66 -12.16 32.15 -12.40
CA ASP A 66 -12.31 32.14 -10.94
C ASP A 66 -11.03 31.69 -10.21
N LEU A 67 -9.96 31.32 -10.93
CA LEU A 67 -8.67 31.01 -10.32
C LEU A 67 -8.06 32.30 -9.74
N PRO A 68 -7.47 32.26 -8.53
CA PRO A 68 -6.74 33.40 -8.01
C PRO A 68 -5.60 33.82 -8.97
N PRO A 69 -5.49 35.12 -9.32
CA PRO A 69 -4.54 35.57 -10.34
C PRO A 69 -3.07 35.50 -9.88
N ASP A 70 -2.83 35.34 -8.58
CA ASP A 70 -1.51 35.34 -7.95
C ASP A 70 -1.04 33.96 -7.49
N LEU A 71 -1.65 32.89 -8.00
CA LEU A 71 -1.18 31.51 -7.78
C LEU A 71 0.25 31.32 -8.28
N LYS A 72 1.10 30.82 -7.39
CA LYS A 72 2.47 30.39 -7.73
C LYS A 72 2.44 28.91 -8.08
N TRP A 73 2.50 28.61 -9.37
CA TRP A 73 2.53 27.25 -9.87
C TRP A 73 3.92 26.63 -9.76
N GLU A 74 3.96 25.42 -9.24
CA GLU A 74 5.14 24.56 -9.13
C GLU A 74 4.92 23.29 -9.95
N ASN A 75 5.99 22.70 -10.46
CA ASN A 75 5.94 21.55 -11.37
C ASN A 75 7.06 20.53 -11.15
N GLY A 76 7.84 20.67 -10.07
CA GLY A 76 8.95 19.77 -9.74
C GLY A 76 10.05 19.68 -10.81
N ALA A 77 10.15 20.63 -11.75
CA ALA A 77 11.12 20.55 -12.85
C ALA A 77 12.58 20.53 -12.36
N ASN A 78 12.86 21.17 -11.22
CA ASN A 78 14.20 21.25 -10.61
C ASN A 78 14.58 19.99 -9.80
N VAL A 79 13.63 19.11 -9.52
CA VAL A 79 13.90 17.86 -8.78
C VAL A 79 14.62 16.89 -9.73
N PRO A 80 15.71 16.21 -9.31
CA PRO A 80 16.41 15.23 -10.15
C PRO A 80 15.50 14.07 -10.57
N GLU A 81 15.89 13.34 -11.60
CA GLU A 81 15.27 12.04 -11.90
C GLU A 81 16.01 10.93 -11.14
N PHE A 82 15.30 9.87 -10.75
CA PHE A 82 15.86 8.75 -9.99
C PHE A 82 15.93 7.43 -10.79
N GLY A 83 15.42 7.42 -12.04
CA GLY A 83 15.50 6.26 -12.92
C GLY A 83 16.85 6.16 -13.64
N ASP A 84 17.37 4.94 -13.81
CA ASP A 84 18.64 4.71 -14.52
C ASP A 84 18.41 4.51 -16.03
N PRO A 85 18.93 5.38 -16.92
CA PRO A 85 18.73 5.25 -18.38
C PRO A 85 19.28 3.94 -18.98
N ARG A 86 20.11 3.20 -18.25
CA ARG A 86 20.62 1.88 -18.64
C ARG A 86 19.62 0.75 -18.38
N ALA A 87 18.53 1.02 -17.65
CA ALA A 87 17.52 0.02 -17.30
C ALA A 87 16.86 -0.55 -18.55
N LYS A 88 16.88 -1.88 -18.68
CA LYS A 88 16.26 -2.58 -19.79
C LYS A 88 14.81 -2.89 -19.48
N LYS A 89 13.94 -2.72 -20.48
CA LYS A 89 12.54 -3.11 -20.39
C LYS A 89 12.39 -4.60 -20.74
N GLY A 90 11.62 -5.32 -19.93
CA GLY A 90 11.17 -6.68 -20.24
C GLY A 90 11.39 -7.68 -19.11
N GLY A 91 10.88 -8.90 -19.30
CA GLY A 91 11.06 -10.02 -18.37
C GLY A 91 10.05 -10.01 -17.22
N THR A 92 10.24 -10.92 -16.27
CA THR A 92 9.37 -11.13 -15.12
C THR A 92 10.18 -10.98 -13.84
N PHE A 93 9.66 -10.18 -12.90
CA PHE A 93 10.13 -10.19 -11.52
C PHE A 93 9.27 -11.16 -10.71
N HIS A 94 9.89 -12.14 -10.06
CA HIS A 94 9.26 -13.15 -9.24
C HIS A 94 9.47 -12.83 -7.76
N ASP A 95 8.38 -12.67 -7.04
CA ASP A 95 8.36 -12.48 -5.60
C ASP A 95 7.32 -13.40 -4.96
N TRP A 96 7.27 -13.41 -3.63
CA TRP A 96 6.35 -14.23 -2.87
C TRP A 96 5.46 -13.38 -1.97
N HIS A 97 4.31 -13.95 -1.63
CA HIS A 97 3.37 -13.33 -0.72
C HIS A 97 2.80 -14.38 0.25
N ALA A 98 2.61 -14.01 1.51
CA ALA A 98 2.25 -14.98 2.56
C ALA A 98 0.83 -15.58 2.40
N SER A 99 -0.09 -14.83 1.81
CA SER A 99 -1.49 -15.24 1.67
C SER A 99 -2.10 -14.72 0.37
N TYR A 100 -3.07 -15.46 -0.17
CA TYR A 100 -3.88 -14.96 -1.27
C TYR A 100 -4.87 -13.92 -0.71
N PRO A 101 -5.03 -12.75 -1.35
CA PRO A 101 -5.96 -11.73 -0.87
C PRO A 101 -7.41 -12.27 -0.84
N PRO A 102 -8.16 -11.95 0.21
CA PRO A 102 -9.57 -12.32 0.27
C PRO A 102 -10.40 -11.55 -0.78
N THR A 103 -9.98 -10.36 -1.21
CA THR A 103 -10.69 -9.48 -2.16
C THR A 103 -9.70 -8.62 -2.96
N PHE A 104 -10.12 -8.15 -4.15
CA PHE A 104 -9.41 -7.11 -4.93
C PHE A 104 -9.99 -5.70 -4.72
N ARG A 105 -10.95 -5.55 -3.81
CA ARG A 105 -11.42 -4.22 -3.42
C ARG A 105 -10.34 -3.43 -2.71
N VAL A 106 -10.41 -2.12 -2.93
CA VAL A 106 -9.54 -1.10 -2.33
C VAL A 106 -10.16 -0.44 -1.09
N VAL A 107 -11.41 -0.74 -0.76
CA VAL A 107 -12.13 -0.26 0.43
C VAL A 107 -13.16 -1.29 0.90
N GLY A 108 -13.56 -1.18 2.16
CA GLY A 108 -14.58 -2.05 2.75
C GLY A 108 -14.06 -3.37 3.31
N PRO A 109 -14.97 -4.32 3.60
CA PRO A 109 -14.64 -5.56 4.27
C PRO A 109 -13.51 -6.33 3.57
N ASP A 110 -12.52 -6.75 4.35
CA ASP A 110 -11.33 -7.50 3.94
C ASP A 110 -10.38 -6.76 2.96
N ALA A 111 -10.63 -5.49 2.63
CA ALA A 111 -9.75 -4.68 1.77
C ALA A 111 -8.42 -4.28 2.45
N GLY A 112 -8.40 -4.28 3.79
CA GLY A 112 -7.20 -4.19 4.61
C GLY A 112 -6.50 -5.55 4.69
N ASN A 113 -5.74 -5.90 3.64
CA ASN A 113 -4.98 -7.15 3.59
C ASN A 113 -3.55 -6.90 3.06
N SER A 114 -2.67 -7.88 3.24
CA SER A 114 -1.24 -7.75 2.92
C SER A 114 -0.94 -7.52 1.43
N PHE A 115 -1.82 -7.95 0.52
CA PHE A 115 -1.63 -7.79 -0.92
C PHE A 115 -2.16 -6.45 -1.46
N ARG A 116 -2.90 -5.68 -0.63
CA ARG A 116 -3.46 -4.37 -1.00
C ARG A 116 -2.39 -3.46 -1.62
N LYS A 117 -1.24 -3.35 -0.97
CA LYS A 117 -0.14 -2.50 -1.42
C LYS A 117 0.30 -2.79 -2.85
N GLU A 118 0.31 -4.06 -3.26
CA GLU A 118 0.88 -4.44 -4.56
C GLU A 118 -0.03 -4.11 -5.75
N HIS A 119 -1.35 -4.09 -5.56
CA HIS A 119 -2.30 -3.85 -6.66
C HIS A 119 -3.07 -2.53 -6.54
N HIS A 120 -2.81 -1.77 -5.48
CA HIS A 120 -3.40 -0.47 -5.26
C HIS A 120 -2.34 0.56 -4.89
N ASP A 121 -1.79 0.47 -3.67
CA ASP A 121 -1.01 1.59 -3.11
C ASP A 121 0.30 1.86 -3.86
N HIS A 122 0.99 0.83 -4.36
CA HIS A 122 2.25 0.95 -5.11
C HIS A 122 2.07 1.21 -6.62
N VAL A 123 0.87 0.97 -7.16
CA VAL A 123 0.62 1.01 -8.61
C VAL A 123 -0.31 2.14 -9.03
N GLN A 124 -0.81 2.95 -8.10
CA GLN A 124 -1.57 4.16 -8.40
C GLN A 124 -0.62 5.37 -8.45
N ILE A 125 -0.85 6.28 -9.40
CA ILE A 125 -0.32 7.63 -9.36
C ILE A 125 -1.40 8.54 -8.76
N SER A 126 -1.06 9.27 -7.69
CA SER A 126 -1.91 10.29 -7.05
C SER A 126 -1.74 11.66 -7.71
N LEU A 127 -2.41 12.73 -7.22
CA LEU A 127 -2.30 14.07 -7.82
C LEU A 127 -0.86 14.57 -7.87
N VAL A 128 -0.12 14.35 -6.79
CA VAL A 128 1.32 14.59 -6.69
C VAL A 128 1.99 13.38 -6.06
N MET A 129 3.27 13.19 -6.32
CA MET A 129 4.05 12.09 -5.73
C MET A 129 5.22 12.64 -4.93
N ARG A 130 5.71 11.84 -3.99
CA ARG A 130 6.97 12.10 -3.27
C ARG A 130 8.14 11.59 -4.10
N HIS A 131 9.21 12.39 -4.20
CA HIS A 131 10.46 11.91 -4.77
C HIS A 131 11.04 10.80 -3.88
N LEU A 132 11.63 9.77 -4.47
CA LEU A 132 12.13 8.60 -3.72
C LEU A 132 13.37 8.93 -2.87
N ASP A 133 14.21 9.84 -3.35
CA ASP A 133 15.51 10.16 -2.74
C ASP A 133 15.59 11.58 -2.14
N GLU A 134 14.59 12.44 -2.39
CA GLU A 134 14.64 13.87 -2.04
C GLU A 134 13.40 14.23 -1.24
N ASP A 135 13.52 15.16 -0.28
CA ASP A 135 12.38 15.72 0.46
C ASP A 135 11.61 16.73 -0.41
N ALA A 136 11.09 16.26 -1.56
CA ALA A 136 10.43 17.08 -2.57
C ALA A 136 9.16 16.41 -3.13
N TRP A 137 8.23 17.26 -3.56
CA TRP A 137 7.07 16.87 -4.36
C TRP A 137 7.44 16.87 -5.84
N ILE A 138 6.99 15.84 -6.56
CA ILE A 138 7.11 15.69 -8.01
C ILE A 138 5.71 15.56 -8.64
N PRO A 139 5.57 15.90 -9.94
CA PRO A 139 4.33 15.67 -10.69
C PRO A 139 3.79 14.25 -10.53
N GLY A 140 2.49 14.15 -10.29
CA GLY A 140 1.70 12.92 -10.34
C GLY A 140 0.71 13.00 -11.50
N LEU A 141 -0.58 12.78 -11.25
CA LEU A 141 -1.66 13.08 -12.21
C LEU A 141 -1.68 14.57 -12.55
N ALA A 142 -1.28 15.43 -11.61
CA ALA A 142 -1.07 16.84 -11.83
C ALA A 142 0.33 17.12 -12.36
N LYS A 143 0.41 17.84 -13.48
CA LYS A 143 1.65 18.40 -14.03
C LYS A 143 2.12 19.64 -13.27
N GLU A 144 1.19 20.37 -12.66
CA GLU A 144 1.48 21.56 -11.85
C GLU A 144 0.53 21.63 -10.64
N TRP A 145 1.02 22.20 -9.54
CA TRP A 145 0.24 22.51 -8.35
C TRP A 145 0.51 23.92 -7.85
N ALA A 146 -0.42 24.49 -7.09
CA ALA A 146 -0.24 25.75 -6.38
C ALA A 146 -0.95 25.71 -5.04
N VAL A 147 -0.36 26.29 -4.00
CA VAL A 147 -0.96 26.38 -2.66
C VAL A 147 -1.43 27.81 -2.41
N SER A 148 -2.65 27.97 -1.90
CA SER A 148 -3.19 29.28 -1.52
C SER A 148 -2.36 29.94 -0.40
N LYS A 149 -2.42 31.27 -0.31
CA LYS A 149 -1.69 32.03 0.73
C LYS A 149 -2.06 31.63 2.16
N ASP A 150 -3.32 31.28 2.40
CA ASP A 150 -3.82 30.81 3.70
C ASP A 150 -3.52 29.32 3.95
N ARG A 151 -2.88 28.63 2.99
CA ARG A 151 -2.48 27.22 3.05
C ARG A 151 -3.63 26.22 3.23
N LYS A 152 -4.86 26.64 2.91
CA LYS A 152 -6.05 25.77 2.99
C LYS A 152 -6.42 25.13 1.66
N THR A 153 -6.16 25.78 0.55
CA THR A 153 -6.57 25.29 -0.78
C THR A 153 -5.34 24.95 -1.61
N VAL A 154 -5.36 23.75 -2.20
CA VAL A 154 -4.38 23.33 -3.19
C VAL A 154 -5.06 23.24 -4.55
N TYR A 155 -4.45 23.85 -5.55
CA TYR A 155 -4.89 23.87 -6.94
C TYR A 155 -4.00 22.94 -7.75
N TYR A 156 -4.60 22.23 -8.69
CA TYR A 156 -3.94 21.23 -9.52
C TYR A 156 -4.31 21.42 -10.99
N ARG A 157 -3.32 21.31 -11.87
CA ARG A 157 -3.49 21.17 -13.32
C ARG A 157 -3.04 19.78 -13.73
N LEU A 158 -3.97 19.00 -14.25
CA LEU A 158 -3.77 17.63 -14.69
C LEU A 158 -3.00 17.56 -16.01
N HIS A 159 -2.33 16.43 -16.26
CA HIS A 159 -1.83 16.10 -17.59
C HIS A 159 -2.99 15.93 -18.59
N ASP A 160 -2.75 16.23 -19.86
CA ASP A 160 -3.80 16.25 -20.89
C ASP A 160 -4.15 14.84 -21.41
N ASN A 161 -3.20 13.91 -21.32
CA ASN A 161 -3.28 12.53 -21.84
C ASN A 161 -3.53 11.48 -20.74
N LEU A 162 -4.06 11.86 -19.57
CA LEU A 162 -4.32 10.92 -18.49
C LEU A 162 -5.34 9.86 -18.88
N THR A 163 -4.95 8.59 -18.75
CA THR A 163 -5.84 7.45 -18.92
C THR A 163 -5.69 6.45 -17.79
N TYR A 164 -6.77 5.77 -17.46
CA TYR A 164 -6.73 4.53 -16.70
C TYR A 164 -6.11 3.40 -17.54
N SER A 165 -5.76 2.30 -16.89
CA SER A 165 -5.24 1.09 -17.53
C SER A 165 -6.24 0.40 -18.47
N ASP A 166 -7.53 0.72 -18.38
CA ASP A 166 -8.58 0.31 -19.33
C ASP A 166 -8.74 1.26 -20.53
N GLY A 167 -7.87 2.28 -20.64
CA GLY A 167 -7.84 3.25 -21.73
C GLY A 167 -8.82 4.41 -21.60
N LYS A 168 -9.70 4.42 -20.58
CA LYS A 168 -10.62 5.54 -20.38
C LYS A 168 -9.88 6.78 -19.87
N PRO A 169 -10.27 8.00 -20.29
CA PRO A 169 -9.66 9.21 -19.77
C PRO A 169 -9.97 9.37 -18.29
N VAL A 170 -9.00 9.87 -17.53
CA VAL A 170 -9.23 10.40 -16.17
C VAL A 170 -9.74 11.82 -16.33
N VAL A 171 -10.81 12.23 -15.65
CA VAL A 171 -11.34 13.60 -15.67
C VAL A 171 -11.51 14.17 -14.26
N VAL A 172 -11.67 15.50 -14.13
CA VAL A 172 -11.89 16.14 -12.81
C VAL A 172 -13.08 15.54 -12.06
N GLU A 173 -14.15 15.17 -12.76
CA GLU A 173 -15.32 14.53 -12.16
C GLU A 173 -15.02 13.16 -11.49
N ASP A 174 -13.93 12.47 -11.86
CA ASP A 174 -13.54 11.23 -11.16
C ASP A 174 -13.01 11.51 -9.74
N PHE A 175 -12.53 12.74 -9.47
CA PHE A 175 -12.19 13.18 -8.12
C PHE A 175 -13.45 13.51 -7.30
N PHE A 176 -14.48 14.06 -7.94
CA PHE A 176 -15.80 14.24 -7.32
C PHE A 176 -16.45 12.88 -7.02
N MET A 177 -16.26 11.91 -7.91
CA MET A 177 -16.72 10.53 -7.71
C MET A 177 -16.05 9.88 -6.49
N THR A 178 -14.79 10.20 -6.20
CA THR A 178 -14.11 9.69 -5.00
C THR A 178 -14.87 10.06 -3.72
N PHE A 179 -15.40 11.27 -3.61
CA PHE A 179 -16.22 11.66 -2.45
C PHE A 179 -17.56 10.90 -2.40
N PHE A 180 -18.16 10.55 -3.55
CA PHE A 180 -19.36 9.70 -3.56
C PHE A 180 -19.03 8.28 -3.08
N VAL A 181 -17.97 7.67 -3.61
CA VAL A 181 -17.52 6.31 -3.24
C VAL A 181 -17.16 6.26 -1.75
N MET A 182 -16.29 7.16 -1.29
CA MET A 182 -15.71 7.12 0.05
C MET A 182 -16.70 7.51 1.15
N THR A 183 -17.79 8.21 0.84
CA THR A 183 -18.86 8.53 1.81
C THR A 183 -20.09 7.62 1.69
N SER A 184 -20.11 6.69 0.73
CA SER A 184 -21.23 5.78 0.55
C SER A 184 -21.32 4.77 1.71
N PRO A 185 -22.49 4.52 2.29
CA PRO A 185 -22.64 3.45 3.28
C PRO A 185 -22.44 2.05 2.67
N HIS A 186 -22.50 1.94 1.33
CA HIS A 186 -22.39 0.66 0.63
C HIS A 186 -20.97 0.07 0.65
N ILE A 187 -19.94 0.91 0.80
CA ILE A 187 -18.56 0.39 0.93
C ILE A 187 -18.33 -0.31 2.28
N LYS A 188 -19.23 -0.11 3.25
CA LYS A 188 -19.16 -0.70 4.61
C LYS A 188 -17.81 -0.42 5.28
N ASP A 189 -17.38 0.83 5.20
CA ASP A 189 -16.10 1.28 5.73
C ASP A 189 -16.28 2.60 6.51
N PRO A 190 -16.69 2.53 7.79
CA PRO A 190 -17.02 3.71 8.58
C PRO A 190 -15.85 4.68 8.73
N TRP A 191 -14.61 4.18 8.70
CA TRP A 191 -13.43 5.04 8.80
C TRP A 191 -13.29 5.96 7.59
N TYR A 192 -13.37 5.41 6.37
CA TYR A 192 -13.33 6.23 5.15
C TYR A 192 -14.55 7.15 5.04
N ASN A 193 -15.74 6.67 5.42
CA ASN A 193 -16.96 7.49 5.44
C ASN A 193 -16.80 8.72 6.34
N ASP A 194 -16.26 8.53 7.56
CA ASP A 194 -16.03 9.60 8.51
C ASP A 194 -14.92 10.56 8.04
N TRP A 195 -13.77 10.01 7.62
CA TRP A 195 -12.61 10.77 7.16
C TRP A 195 -12.95 11.71 6.00
N TYR A 196 -13.56 11.20 4.93
CA TYR A 196 -13.90 12.00 3.75
C TYR A 196 -15.04 13.00 4.00
N THR A 197 -15.79 12.84 5.10
CA THR A 197 -16.81 13.80 5.52
C THR A 197 -16.21 14.96 6.31
N LYS A 198 -15.11 14.75 7.03
CA LYS A 198 -14.56 15.72 8.00
C LYS A 198 -13.30 16.44 7.54
N GLU A 199 -12.41 15.75 6.81
CA GLU A 199 -11.06 16.26 6.52
C GLU A 199 -10.98 17.15 5.27
N TYR A 200 -12.10 17.34 4.57
CA TYR A 200 -12.19 18.19 3.38
C TYR A 200 -13.34 19.19 3.52
N ALA A 201 -13.11 20.42 3.09
CA ALA A 201 -14.11 21.49 3.12
C ALA A 201 -14.77 21.71 1.76
N ALA A 202 -14.04 21.56 0.65
CA ALA A 202 -14.59 21.66 -0.70
C ALA A 202 -13.67 21.04 -1.76
N ILE A 203 -14.26 20.69 -2.92
CA ILE A 203 -13.57 20.41 -4.18
C ILE A 203 -14.21 21.25 -5.29
N ALA A 204 -13.38 21.89 -6.11
CA ALA A 204 -13.84 22.72 -7.22
C ALA A 204 -13.28 22.25 -8.56
N LYS A 205 -14.11 22.24 -9.59
CA LYS A 205 -13.74 22.08 -11.00
C LYS A 205 -13.66 23.47 -11.66
N TYR A 206 -12.59 23.75 -12.40
CA TYR A 206 -12.45 25.01 -13.17
C TYR A 206 -12.54 24.78 -14.69
N ASP A 207 -12.10 23.61 -15.14
CA ASP A 207 -12.22 23.07 -16.51
C ASP A 207 -12.04 21.54 -16.47
N GLU A 208 -11.86 20.86 -17.61
CA GLU A 208 -11.69 19.40 -17.67
C GLU A 208 -10.40 18.86 -17.01
N ARG A 209 -9.41 19.73 -16.78
CA ARG A 209 -8.06 19.40 -16.31
C ARG A 209 -7.61 20.20 -15.11
N THR A 210 -8.43 21.09 -14.58
CA THR A 210 -8.08 21.97 -13.47
C THR A 210 -9.06 21.81 -12.34
N LEU A 211 -8.53 21.48 -11.16
CA LEU A 211 -9.30 21.34 -9.93
C LEU A 211 -8.61 22.01 -8.74
N SER A 212 -9.35 22.19 -7.65
CA SER A 212 -8.78 22.53 -6.34
C SER A 212 -9.44 21.75 -5.22
N ILE A 213 -8.67 21.42 -4.19
CA ILE A 213 -9.15 20.79 -2.96
C ILE A 213 -8.89 21.76 -1.81
N THR A 214 -9.93 22.01 -1.01
CA THR A 214 -9.87 22.90 0.16
C THR A 214 -9.99 22.10 1.44
N LEU A 215 -9.04 22.31 2.34
CA LEU A 215 -8.97 21.73 3.67
C LEU A 215 -9.71 22.63 4.68
N PRO A 216 -10.29 22.09 5.76
CA PRO A 216 -10.99 22.89 6.78
C PRO A 216 -10.07 23.93 7.46
N GLU A 217 -8.81 23.57 7.65
CA GLU A 217 -7.80 24.34 8.36
C GLU A 217 -6.43 24.21 7.66
N PRO A 218 -5.50 25.18 7.83
CA PRO A 218 -4.17 25.06 7.27
C PRO A 218 -3.44 23.84 7.84
N LYS A 219 -2.75 23.08 6.99
CA LYS A 219 -1.93 21.95 7.41
C LYS A 219 -0.42 22.26 7.22
N PRO A 220 0.49 21.63 7.99
CA PRO A 220 1.93 21.83 7.83
C PRO A 220 2.45 21.53 6.42
N ASP A 221 1.87 20.56 5.73
CA ASP A 221 2.09 20.27 4.31
C ASP A 221 0.73 20.07 3.60
N PRO A 222 0.13 21.13 3.03
CA PRO A 222 -1.19 21.03 2.39
C PRO A 222 -1.25 20.04 1.22
N LEU A 223 -0.15 19.82 0.50
CA LEU A 223 -0.11 18.87 -0.62
C LEU A 223 -0.38 17.45 -0.13
N TRP A 224 0.22 17.06 0.99
CA TRP A 224 -0.03 15.74 1.60
C TRP A 224 -1.50 15.50 1.93
N TYR A 225 -2.18 16.49 2.48
CA TYR A 225 -3.58 16.35 2.92
C TYR A 225 -4.59 16.60 1.79
N ALA A 226 -4.20 17.32 0.75
CA ALA A 226 -5.02 17.59 -0.42
C ALA A 226 -4.68 16.66 -1.59
N ASP A 227 -3.95 15.56 -1.35
CA ASP A 227 -3.71 14.50 -2.31
C ASP A 227 -4.71 13.36 -2.08
N ILE A 228 -5.65 13.20 -3.01
CA ILE A 228 -6.72 12.20 -2.91
C ILE A 228 -6.60 11.19 -4.05
N PRO A 229 -6.96 9.91 -3.81
CA PRO A 229 -7.07 8.93 -4.87
C PRO A 229 -8.15 9.34 -5.88
N VAL A 230 -8.05 8.86 -7.11
CA VAL A 230 -9.04 9.10 -8.16
C VAL A 230 -9.90 7.87 -8.40
N SER A 231 -11.22 8.04 -8.46
CA SER A 231 -12.18 6.93 -8.57
C SER A 231 -12.90 6.97 -9.91
N SER A 232 -12.62 5.99 -10.78
CA SER A 232 -13.25 5.93 -12.11
C SER A 232 -14.77 5.84 -12.01
N GLN A 233 -15.47 6.85 -12.54
CA GLN A 233 -16.93 6.82 -12.64
C GLN A 233 -17.44 5.58 -13.37
N SER A 234 -16.76 5.17 -14.45
CA SER A 234 -17.17 3.99 -15.20
C SER A 234 -17.02 2.69 -14.41
N PHE A 235 -16.00 2.57 -13.56
CA PHE A 235 -15.79 1.38 -12.74
C PHE A 235 -16.81 1.30 -11.59
N PHE A 236 -17.05 2.43 -10.93
CA PHE A 236 -17.94 2.52 -9.77
C PHE A 236 -19.41 2.84 -10.10
N ARG A 237 -19.80 2.84 -11.39
CA ARG A 237 -21.18 3.10 -11.84
C ARG A 237 -22.21 2.15 -11.24
N GLU A 238 -21.79 0.94 -10.85
CA GLU A 238 -22.67 -0.07 -10.25
C GLU A 238 -22.48 -0.15 -8.72
N LEU A 239 -21.90 0.88 -8.08
CA LEU A 239 -21.72 0.90 -6.62
C LEU A 239 -23.08 1.09 -5.96
N GLY A 240 -23.60 0.02 -5.35
CA GLY A 240 -24.87 -0.03 -4.62
C GLY A 240 -24.80 -1.02 -3.43
N PRO A 241 -25.94 -1.39 -2.82
CA PRO A 241 -26.01 -2.21 -1.60
C PRO A 241 -25.25 -3.55 -1.64
N ASP A 242 -25.06 -4.10 -2.84
CA ASP A 242 -24.35 -5.35 -3.11
C ASP A 242 -22.84 -5.17 -3.38
N PHE A 243 -22.30 -3.96 -3.20
CA PHE A 243 -20.89 -3.62 -3.45
C PHE A 243 -19.88 -4.67 -2.93
N PRO A 244 -19.96 -5.16 -1.67
CA PRO A 244 -19.02 -6.17 -1.19
C PRO A 244 -19.07 -7.49 -1.96
N ALA A 245 -20.20 -7.88 -2.54
CA ALA A 245 -20.28 -9.08 -3.34
C ALA A 245 -19.91 -8.81 -4.81
N ARG A 246 -20.44 -7.71 -5.38
CA ARG A 246 -20.26 -7.33 -6.79
C ARG A 246 -18.82 -7.00 -7.13
N TYR A 247 -18.10 -6.31 -6.24
CA TYR A 247 -16.73 -5.83 -6.48
C TYR A 247 -15.63 -6.74 -5.93
N GLN A 248 -15.96 -7.88 -5.30
CA GLN A 248 -14.98 -8.77 -4.66
C GLN A 248 -13.78 -9.15 -5.53
N TRP A 249 -14.04 -9.44 -6.80
CA TRP A 249 -13.01 -9.92 -7.74
C TRP A 249 -12.89 -9.01 -8.97
N ARG A 250 -13.50 -7.81 -8.91
CA ARG A 250 -13.36 -6.83 -9.98
C ARG A 250 -12.01 -6.16 -9.84
N ILE A 251 -11.25 -6.16 -10.93
CA ILE A 251 -9.95 -5.49 -11.00
C ILE A 251 -10.23 -4.01 -11.24
N THR A 252 -9.88 -3.16 -10.28
CA THR A 252 -10.00 -1.70 -10.43
C THR A 252 -8.98 -1.21 -11.47
N PRO A 253 -9.41 -0.47 -12.52
CA PRO A 253 -8.48 0.20 -13.42
C PRO A 253 -7.57 1.16 -12.65
N VAL A 254 -6.28 1.15 -12.97
CA VAL A 254 -5.27 1.95 -12.26
C VAL A 254 -4.76 3.10 -13.11
N THR A 255 -4.16 4.12 -12.49
CA THR A 255 -3.47 5.21 -13.20
C THR A 255 -1.97 4.97 -13.38
N GLY A 256 -1.37 4.01 -12.67
CA GLY A 256 0.06 3.72 -12.78
C GLY A 256 0.41 2.59 -13.75
N ALA A 257 1.65 2.12 -13.66
CA ALA A 257 2.29 1.33 -14.70
C ALA A 257 1.91 -0.15 -14.73
N TYR A 258 1.32 -0.70 -13.67
CA TYR A 258 1.02 -2.13 -13.54
C TYR A 258 -0.43 -2.36 -13.11
N GLN A 259 -1.08 -3.35 -13.70
CA GLN A 259 -2.41 -3.80 -13.31
C GLN A 259 -2.42 -5.31 -13.08
N ILE A 260 -3.38 -5.82 -12.30
CA ILE A 260 -3.60 -7.27 -12.22
C ILE A 260 -3.93 -7.80 -13.62
N ASP A 261 -3.21 -8.83 -14.04
CA ASP A 261 -3.46 -9.51 -15.30
C ASP A 261 -4.52 -10.61 -15.11
N PRO A 262 -5.77 -10.43 -15.59
CA PRO A 262 -6.82 -11.42 -15.39
C PRO A 262 -6.52 -12.76 -16.06
N ALA A 263 -5.72 -12.79 -17.14
CA ALA A 263 -5.38 -14.01 -17.87
C ALA A 263 -4.34 -14.87 -17.13
N LEU A 264 -3.57 -14.27 -16.22
CA LEU A 264 -2.49 -14.92 -15.48
C LEU A 264 -2.82 -15.17 -14.00
N LEU A 265 -4.06 -14.91 -13.58
CA LEU A 265 -4.52 -15.20 -12.22
C LEU A 265 -4.64 -16.70 -11.96
N LYS A 266 -3.95 -17.17 -10.91
CA LYS A 266 -4.07 -18.56 -10.41
C LYS A 266 -4.55 -18.51 -8.97
N ARG A 267 -5.87 -18.58 -8.76
CA ARG A 267 -6.50 -18.46 -7.43
C ARG A 267 -5.81 -19.36 -6.39
N GLY A 268 -5.41 -18.75 -5.27
CA GLY A 268 -4.70 -19.42 -4.18
C GLY A 268 -3.24 -19.80 -4.46
N ARG A 269 -2.71 -19.58 -5.67
CA ARG A 269 -1.35 -19.98 -6.07
C ARG A 269 -0.46 -18.82 -6.49
N SER A 270 -0.92 -17.94 -7.37
CA SER A 270 -0.19 -16.71 -7.73
C SER A 270 -1.09 -15.62 -8.27
N ILE A 271 -0.61 -14.38 -8.15
CA ILE A 271 -1.18 -13.18 -8.78
C ILE A 271 -0.08 -12.54 -9.61
N THR A 272 -0.37 -12.24 -10.87
CA THR A 272 0.56 -11.55 -11.75
C THR A 272 0.04 -10.16 -12.06
N LEU A 273 0.91 -9.16 -11.91
CA LEU A 273 0.69 -7.84 -12.46
C LEU A 273 1.38 -7.77 -13.82
N SER A 274 0.72 -7.16 -14.82
CA SER A 274 1.32 -6.88 -16.12
C SER A 274 1.47 -5.38 -16.33
N ARG A 275 2.55 -5.00 -17.00
CA ARG A 275 2.83 -3.60 -17.33
C ARG A 275 1.86 -3.09 -18.39
N VAL A 276 1.27 -1.93 -18.14
CA VAL A 276 0.40 -1.21 -19.08
C VAL A 276 1.27 -0.68 -20.23
N LYS A 277 1.13 -1.25 -21.44
CA LYS A 277 2.00 -0.94 -22.60
C LYS A 277 1.96 0.54 -23.02
N ASP A 278 0.75 1.12 -23.05
CA ASP A 278 0.51 2.51 -23.43
C ASP A 278 0.30 3.41 -22.22
N TRP A 279 1.05 3.16 -21.14
CA TRP A 279 0.96 3.95 -19.93
C TRP A 279 1.32 5.42 -20.19
N TRP A 280 0.38 6.31 -19.86
CA TRP A 280 0.43 7.75 -20.18
C TRP A 280 1.68 8.48 -19.62
N ALA A 281 2.26 7.98 -18.53
CA ALA A 281 3.39 8.60 -17.83
C ALA A 281 4.77 8.04 -18.23
N ARG A 282 4.84 7.00 -19.09
CA ARG A 282 6.07 6.20 -19.29
C ARG A 282 7.32 6.99 -19.72
N ASP A 283 7.11 8.14 -20.39
CA ASP A 283 8.17 8.98 -20.94
C ASP A 283 8.40 10.26 -20.12
N LEU A 284 7.61 10.49 -19.06
CA LEU A 284 7.76 11.65 -18.17
C LEU A 284 9.04 11.53 -17.33
N LYS A 285 9.68 12.67 -17.05
CA LYS A 285 11.00 12.76 -16.37
C LYS A 285 11.15 11.85 -15.14
N HIS A 286 10.15 11.80 -14.26
CA HIS A 286 10.22 11.06 -13.00
C HIS A 286 9.71 9.61 -13.09
N TYR A 287 9.28 9.19 -14.28
CA TYR A 287 8.66 7.88 -14.53
C TYR A 287 9.33 7.10 -15.66
N ARG A 288 10.13 7.78 -16.49
CA ARG A 288 11.04 7.14 -17.43
C ARG A 288 12.09 6.34 -16.66
N TYR A 289 12.48 5.21 -17.21
CA TYR A 289 13.50 4.30 -16.65
C TYR A 289 13.16 3.56 -15.35
N ILE A 290 11.95 3.70 -14.82
CA ILE A 290 11.41 2.85 -13.74
C ILE A 290 10.32 1.92 -14.28
N ASN A 291 9.79 0.99 -13.47
CA ASN A 291 8.75 0.03 -13.90
C ASN A 291 9.22 -0.80 -15.13
N ASN A 292 10.31 -1.54 -14.93
CA ASN A 292 11.13 -2.08 -16.02
C ASN A 292 10.71 -3.48 -16.49
N VAL A 293 10.15 -4.32 -15.62
CA VAL A 293 9.70 -5.66 -15.99
C VAL A 293 8.36 -5.63 -16.72
N ASP A 294 8.09 -6.62 -17.58
CA ASP A 294 6.78 -6.80 -18.20
C ASP A 294 5.76 -7.36 -17.20
N PHE A 295 6.23 -8.23 -16.31
CA PHE A 295 5.40 -8.91 -15.33
C PHE A 295 6.01 -8.87 -13.93
N ILE A 296 5.14 -8.81 -12.92
CA ILE A 296 5.49 -9.04 -11.52
C ILE A 296 4.64 -10.22 -11.05
N GLU A 297 5.23 -11.40 -10.85
CA GLU A 297 4.51 -12.57 -10.33
C GLU A 297 4.72 -12.71 -8.83
N PHE A 298 3.62 -12.66 -8.08
CA PHE A 298 3.58 -12.95 -6.65
C PHE A 298 3.08 -14.38 -6.41
N LYS A 299 3.98 -15.31 -6.06
CA LYS A 299 3.60 -16.69 -5.69
C LYS A 299 3.17 -16.75 -4.22
N ILE A 300 2.10 -17.50 -3.92
CA ILE A 300 1.58 -17.62 -2.55
C ILE A 300 2.37 -18.65 -1.75
N VAL A 301 3.16 -18.20 -0.79
CA VAL A 301 4.01 -19.01 0.08
C VAL A 301 3.88 -18.54 1.53
N ALA A 302 3.14 -19.29 2.34
CA ALA A 302 2.81 -18.88 3.72
C ALA A 302 4.02 -18.80 4.66
N SER A 303 5.07 -19.59 4.41
CA SER A 303 6.26 -19.65 5.26
C SER A 303 7.43 -18.93 4.62
N GLN A 304 8.00 -17.97 5.34
CA GLN A 304 9.22 -17.27 4.93
C GLN A 304 10.42 -18.22 4.77
N ASP A 305 10.47 -19.33 5.52
CA ASP A 305 11.54 -20.34 5.35
C ASP A 305 11.39 -21.13 4.06
N LYS A 306 10.15 -21.48 3.69
CA LYS A 306 9.90 -22.09 2.39
C LYS A 306 10.20 -21.11 1.26
N ALA A 307 9.83 -19.84 1.43
CA ALA A 307 10.14 -18.79 0.46
C ALA A 307 11.65 -18.61 0.28
N PHE A 308 12.43 -18.69 1.36
CA PHE A 308 13.89 -18.64 1.28
C PHE A 308 14.47 -19.83 0.48
N GLU A 309 14.00 -21.05 0.72
CA GLU A 309 14.47 -22.21 -0.06
C GLU A 309 14.11 -22.10 -1.54
N MET A 310 12.93 -21.56 -1.86
CA MET A 310 12.52 -21.28 -3.23
C MET A 310 13.40 -20.18 -3.86
N PHE A 311 13.70 -19.10 -3.13
CA PHE A 311 14.64 -18.07 -3.57
C PHE A 311 16.01 -18.66 -3.89
N ARG A 312 16.55 -19.51 -2.99
CA ARG A 312 17.82 -20.21 -3.22
C ARG A 312 17.80 -21.07 -4.50
N GLN A 313 16.66 -21.65 -4.83
CA GLN A 313 16.44 -22.44 -6.05
C GLN A 313 16.27 -21.59 -7.32
N GLY A 314 16.25 -20.26 -7.22
CA GLY A 314 16.02 -19.35 -8.35
C GLY A 314 14.54 -19.16 -8.70
N GLU A 315 13.61 -19.54 -7.82
CA GLU A 315 12.17 -19.34 -8.05
C GLU A 315 11.69 -17.91 -7.74
N PHE A 316 12.52 -17.13 -7.03
CA PHE A 316 12.31 -15.72 -6.68
C PHE A 316 13.57 -14.92 -6.99
N ASP A 317 13.39 -13.68 -7.43
CA ASP A 317 14.49 -12.79 -7.82
C ASP A 317 15.01 -11.94 -6.65
N TYR A 318 14.27 -11.92 -5.54
CA TYR A 318 14.57 -11.10 -4.37
C TYR A 318 14.15 -11.80 -3.08
N PHE A 319 14.93 -11.56 -2.01
CA PHE A 319 14.55 -11.94 -0.66
C PHE A 319 15.08 -10.93 0.36
N LEU A 320 14.17 -10.31 1.13
CA LEU A 320 14.54 -9.39 2.21
C LEU A 320 15.12 -10.16 3.41
N ALA A 321 16.45 -10.19 3.51
CA ALA A 321 17.19 -10.83 4.60
C ALA A 321 17.39 -9.89 5.83
N GLY A 322 16.33 -9.23 6.30
CA GLY A 322 16.41 -8.24 7.39
C GLY A 322 16.61 -8.79 8.81
N LEU A 323 16.68 -10.12 8.95
CA LEU A 323 16.84 -10.83 10.22
C LEU A 323 18.16 -11.59 10.25
N PRO A 324 18.83 -11.67 11.42
CA PRO A 324 20.15 -12.29 11.51
C PRO A 324 20.20 -13.74 11.00
N ARG A 325 19.19 -14.55 11.27
CA ARG A 325 19.15 -15.94 10.80
C ARG A 325 19.16 -16.07 9.27
N TYR A 326 18.57 -15.11 8.55
CA TYR A 326 18.63 -15.10 7.09
C TYR A 326 19.94 -14.49 6.61
N TRP A 327 20.38 -13.39 7.22
CA TRP A 327 21.58 -12.68 6.78
C TRP A 327 22.91 -13.38 7.10
N TYR A 328 23.03 -14.05 8.24
CA TYR A 328 24.27 -14.70 8.66
C TYR A 328 24.23 -16.22 8.53
N ASP A 329 23.11 -16.85 8.92
CA ASP A 329 23.12 -18.31 9.07
C ASP A 329 22.73 -19.02 7.76
N LYS A 330 21.72 -18.49 7.05
CA LYS A 330 21.18 -19.13 5.84
C LYS A 330 21.85 -18.73 4.52
N THR A 331 22.77 -17.77 4.54
CA THR A 331 23.41 -17.25 3.32
C THR A 331 24.89 -17.63 3.16
N GLU A 332 25.39 -18.55 3.98
CA GLU A 332 26.68 -19.21 3.76
C GLU A 332 26.46 -20.47 2.88
N ILE A 333 26.15 -20.24 1.60
CA ILE A 333 25.67 -21.25 0.65
C ILE A 333 26.41 -21.18 -0.70
N PRO A 334 26.51 -22.29 -1.46
CA PRO A 334 27.23 -22.32 -2.75
C PRO A 334 26.72 -21.29 -3.77
N GLU A 335 25.42 -21.02 -3.81
CA GLU A 335 24.81 -20.09 -4.75
C GLU A 335 25.34 -18.66 -4.58
N ILE A 336 25.70 -18.28 -3.35
CA ILE A 336 26.34 -17.00 -3.05
C ILE A 336 27.83 -17.04 -3.39
N TYR A 337 28.55 -18.10 -2.98
CA TYR A 337 29.98 -18.21 -3.27
C TYR A 337 30.30 -18.32 -4.77
N HIS A 338 29.38 -18.87 -5.57
CA HIS A 338 29.49 -18.95 -7.01
C HIS A 338 28.96 -17.72 -7.76
N GLY A 339 28.39 -16.73 -7.04
CA GLY A 339 27.91 -15.48 -7.63
C GLY A 339 26.56 -15.57 -8.35
N TYR A 340 25.76 -16.61 -8.12
CA TYR A 340 24.38 -16.68 -8.62
C TYR A 340 23.41 -15.81 -7.80
N ILE A 341 23.73 -15.61 -6.52
CA ILE A 341 23.00 -14.74 -5.60
C ILE A 341 23.98 -13.71 -5.02
N GLU A 342 23.63 -12.43 -5.11
CA GLU A 342 24.40 -11.35 -4.50
C GLU A 342 23.76 -10.86 -3.21
N ARG A 343 24.58 -10.57 -2.20
CA ARG A 343 24.15 -9.95 -0.95
C ARG A 343 24.47 -8.46 -0.97
N HIS A 344 23.44 -7.64 -0.79
CA HIS A 344 23.57 -6.19 -0.73
C HIS A 344 23.11 -5.67 0.63
N LYS A 345 23.96 -4.91 1.30
CA LYS A 345 23.61 -4.12 2.50
C LYS A 345 23.90 -2.66 2.19
N PHE A 346 22.90 -1.83 2.36
CA PHE A 346 23.01 -0.39 2.21
C PHE A 346 22.37 0.30 3.41
N TYR A 347 22.78 1.54 3.65
CA TYR A 347 22.21 2.42 4.65
C TYR A 347 21.49 3.54 3.92
N ASN A 348 20.30 3.90 4.39
CA ASN A 348 19.56 5.05 3.87
C ASN A 348 19.33 6.06 5.00
N GLU A 349 19.11 7.31 4.63
CA GLU A 349 18.74 8.39 5.56
C GLU A 349 17.21 8.50 5.70
N TYR A 350 16.50 7.38 5.49
CA TYR A 350 15.05 7.36 5.57
C TYR A 350 14.59 7.26 7.04
N PRO A 351 13.60 8.06 7.47
CA PRO A 351 13.05 7.97 8.82
C PRO A 351 12.58 6.55 9.14
N GLN A 352 13.03 6.00 10.25
CA GLN A 352 12.75 4.60 10.60
C GLN A 352 11.30 4.43 11.06
N VAL A 353 10.61 3.46 10.49
CA VAL A 353 9.27 3.08 10.93
C VAL A 353 9.34 2.50 12.35
N THR A 354 8.44 2.94 13.21
CA THR A 354 8.41 2.51 14.60
C THR A 354 7.76 1.15 14.76
N TRP A 355 8.38 0.30 15.58
CA TRP A 355 7.82 -0.96 16.02
C TRP A 355 7.79 -0.97 17.55
N GLY A 356 6.65 -1.33 18.12
CA GLY A 356 6.49 -1.32 19.57
C GLY A 356 5.17 -1.92 20.02
N ILE A 357 5.05 -2.11 21.33
CA ILE A 357 3.82 -2.57 21.97
C ILE A 357 2.89 -1.38 22.13
N ARG A 358 1.69 -1.45 21.52
CA ARG A 358 0.65 -0.43 21.67
C ARG A 358 -0.25 -0.84 22.84
N ILE A 359 -0.46 0.08 23.78
CA ILE A 359 -1.25 -0.17 24.99
C ILE A 359 -2.65 0.40 24.81
N ASN A 360 -3.68 -0.43 25.02
CA ASN A 360 -5.07 0.01 24.95
C ASN A 360 -5.50 0.61 26.30
N GLU A 361 -5.44 1.94 26.41
CA GLU A 361 -5.75 2.67 27.64
C GLU A 361 -7.24 2.64 28.06
N SER A 362 -8.13 2.10 27.22
CA SER A 362 -9.55 1.92 27.58
C SER A 362 -9.84 0.65 28.38
N LYS A 363 -8.85 -0.23 28.58
CA LYS A 363 -9.03 -1.52 29.25
C LYS A 363 -8.28 -1.59 30.57
N PRO A 364 -8.93 -1.93 31.69
CA PRO A 364 -8.22 -2.24 32.92
C PRO A 364 -7.32 -3.49 32.79
N PRO A 365 -6.13 -3.52 33.39
CA PRO A 365 -5.52 -2.47 34.23
C PRO A 365 -4.66 -1.46 33.46
N LEU A 366 -4.73 -1.44 32.13
CA LEU A 366 -3.89 -0.62 31.25
C LEU A 366 -4.30 0.87 31.22
N ASP A 367 -5.50 1.17 31.71
CA ASP A 367 -6.01 2.52 31.96
C ASP A 367 -5.23 3.28 33.05
N ASN A 368 -4.59 2.55 33.97
CA ASN A 368 -3.75 3.12 35.04
C ASN A 368 -2.34 3.52 34.53
N LEU A 369 -1.94 4.78 34.75
CA LEU A 369 -0.64 5.31 34.32
C LEU A 369 0.56 4.57 34.92
N ASP A 370 0.52 4.26 36.21
CA ASP A 370 1.61 3.54 36.89
C ASP A 370 1.73 2.10 36.35
N VAL A 371 0.63 1.45 35.97
CA VAL A 371 0.72 0.16 35.26
C VAL A 371 1.46 0.32 33.93
N ARG A 372 1.16 1.37 33.14
CA ARG A 372 1.85 1.62 31.85
C ARG A 372 3.34 1.94 32.02
N LEU A 373 3.69 2.71 33.06
CA LEU A 373 5.08 3.00 33.41
C LEU A 373 5.81 1.74 33.86
N GLY A 374 5.18 0.92 34.70
CA GLY A 374 5.73 -0.35 35.14
C GLY A 374 5.95 -1.33 33.98
N ILE A 375 5.01 -1.41 33.03
CA ILE A 375 5.17 -2.20 31.79
C ILE A 375 6.42 -1.74 31.03
N ASN A 376 6.62 -0.43 30.84
CA ASN A 376 7.78 0.10 30.13
C ASN A 376 9.11 -0.31 30.76
N TYR A 377 9.22 -0.25 32.09
CA TYR A 377 10.42 -0.70 32.82
C TYR A 377 10.57 -2.23 32.84
N ALA A 378 9.48 -2.98 32.70
CA ALA A 378 9.50 -4.44 32.65
C ALA A 378 9.87 -5.02 31.27
N MET A 379 9.89 -4.22 30.20
CA MET A 379 10.21 -4.69 28.85
C MET A 379 11.70 -4.61 28.56
N ASN A 380 12.37 -5.76 28.54
CA ASN A 380 13.81 -5.87 28.25
C ASN A 380 14.11 -5.91 26.74
N PHE A 381 13.93 -4.77 26.07
CA PHE A 381 14.23 -4.64 24.64
C PHE A 381 15.72 -4.78 24.32
N GLU A 382 16.61 -4.46 25.27
CA GLU A 382 18.06 -4.64 25.06
C GLU A 382 18.41 -6.10 24.88
N LYS A 383 17.87 -6.98 25.75
CA LYS A 383 18.07 -8.43 25.61
C LYS A 383 17.49 -8.98 24.30
N VAL A 384 16.39 -8.42 23.80
CA VAL A 384 15.86 -8.77 22.47
C VAL A 384 16.86 -8.37 21.39
N ILE A 385 17.41 -7.16 21.46
CA ILE A 385 18.42 -6.67 20.51
C ILE A 385 19.66 -7.57 20.52
N GLU A 386 20.20 -7.90 21.69
CA GLU A 386 21.38 -8.73 21.83
C GLU A 386 21.14 -10.17 21.35
N VAL A 387 20.04 -10.79 21.78
CA VAL A 387 19.83 -12.23 21.56
C VAL A 387 19.13 -12.53 20.24
N ASP A 388 18.04 -11.82 19.91
CA ASP A 388 17.25 -12.10 18.71
C ASP A 388 17.81 -11.38 17.48
N PHE A 389 18.43 -10.22 17.69
CA PHE A 389 18.97 -9.38 16.61
C PHE A 389 20.50 -9.36 16.53
N ARG A 390 21.24 -10.05 17.42
CA ARG A 390 22.71 -10.04 17.47
C ARG A 390 23.34 -8.64 17.56
N GLY A 391 22.61 -7.66 18.09
CA GLY A 391 23.04 -6.26 18.15
C GLY A 391 22.79 -5.45 16.88
N ASP A 392 22.20 -6.02 15.83
CA ASP A 392 22.01 -5.33 14.53
C ASP A 392 20.89 -4.26 14.52
N LYS A 393 20.16 -4.13 15.63
CA LYS A 393 19.06 -3.17 15.76
C LYS A 393 19.35 -2.21 16.90
N THR A 394 18.84 -0.98 16.78
CA THR A 394 18.92 0.03 17.83
C THR A 394 17.55 0.31 18.40
N ARG A 395 17.45 0.50 19.71
CA ARG A 395 16.21 0.91 20.36
C ARG A 395 15.87 2.36 20.01
N MET A 396 14.69 2.59 19.44
CA MET A 396 14.17 3.95 19.24
C MET A 396 13.83 4.58 20.60
N ASN A 397 14.16 5.86 20.77
CA ASN A 397 13.85 6.61 21.99
C ASN A 397 12.40 7.09 22.03
N THR A 398 11.87 7.46 20.87
CA THR A 398 10.49 7.89 20.65
C THR A 398 10.00 7.41 19.29
N THR A 399 8.70 7.59 19.02
CA THR A 399 8.12 7.26 17.73
C THR A 399 8.58 8.18 16.59
N GLU A 400 9.19 9.31 16.91
CA GLU A 400 9.66 10.35 15.97
C GLU A 400 11.19 10.36 15.84
N SER A 401 11.88 9.38 16.43
CA SER A 401 13.34 9.26 16.31
C SER A 401 13.75 9.03 14.86
N GLY A 402 14.63 9.89 14.32
CA GLY A 402 15.08 9.82 12.93
C GLY A 402 14.29 10.65 11.93
N PHE A 403 13.28 11.40 12.38
CA PHE A 403 12.47 12.32 11.54
C PHE A 403 13.05 13.75 11.49
N GLY A 404 14.38 13.89 11.45
CA GLY A 404 15.08 15.18 11.31
C GLY A 404 14.62 16.22 12.34
N LYS A 405 14.10 17.37 11.88
CA LYS A 405 13.61 18.46 12.73
C LYS A 405 12.44 18.09 13.66
N TYR A 406 11.78 16.96 13.42
CA TYR A 406 10.68 16.46 14.26
C TYR A 406 11.17 15.53 15.37
N THR A 407 12.46 15.13 15.37
CA THR A 407 13.04 14.36 16.47
C THR A 407 13.29 15.26 17.69
N ASN A 408 12.78 14.86 18.86
CA ASN A 408 13.19 15.48 20.12
C ASN A 408 14.39 14.71 20.72
N PRO A 409 15.61 15.26 20.67
CA PRO A 409 16.80 14.55 21.10
C PRO A 409 16.98 14.50 22.62
N SER A 410 16.08 15.08 23.43
CA SER A 410 16.16 15.01 24.89
C SER A 410 15.39 13.83 25.49
N VAL A 411 14.40 13.30 24.77
CA VAL A 411 13.59 12.17 25.26
C VAL A 411 14.36 10.87 25.10
N ARG A 412 14.32 10.01 26.11
CA ARG A 412 14.99 8.70 26.13
C ARG A 412 13.99 7.60 26.43
N ALA A 413 14.18 6.45 25.78
CA ALA A 413 13.43 5.25 26.15
C ALA A 413 13.81 4.81 27.57
N ARG A 414 12.82 4.31 28.33
CA ARG A 414 13.05 3.78 29.68
C ARG A 414 13.87 2.50 29.60
N ALA A 415 15.01 2.47 30.30
CA ALA A 415 15.82 1.25 30.43
C ALA A 415 15.04 0.15 31.15
N TYR A 416 15.40 -1.11 30.90
CA TYR A 416 14.85 -2.23 31.64
C TYR A 416 15.26 -2.14 33.11
N ASP A 417 14.28 -2.14 34.01
CA ASP A 417 14.48 -2.03 35.45
C ASP A 417 13.30 -2.71 36.19
N PRO A 418 13.39 -4.01 36.50
CA PRO A 418 12.30 -4.74 37.14
C PRO A 418 12.00 -4.24 38.57
N VAL A 419 12.94 -3.54 39.22
CA VAL A 419 12.71 -2.94 40.54
C VAL A 419 11.82 -1.71 40.39
N LYS A 420 12.17 -0.77 39.50
CA LYS A 420 11.30 0.38 39.21
C LYS A 420 9.95 -0.04 38.64
N ALA A 421 9.91 -1.11 37.85
CA ALA A 421 8.64 -1.66 37.39
C ALA A 421 7.74 -2.03 38.56
N ARG A 422 8.28 -2.75 39.56
CA ARG A 422 7.55 -3.11 40.79
C ARG A 422 7.16 -1.91 41.64
N GLU A 423 7.99 -0.88 41.73
CA GLU A 423 7.63 0.37 42.43
C GLU A 423 6.38 1.02 41.82
N HIS A 424 6.31 1.07 40.49
CA HIS A 424 5.13 1.56 39.78
C HIS A 424 3.92 0.63 39.96
N PHE A 425 4.10 -0.69 39.84
CA PHE A 425 3.01 -1.63 40.09
C PHE A 425 2.46 -1.53 41.52
N ALA A 426 3.32 -1.29 42.51
CA ALA A 426 2.92 -1.05 43.89
C ALA A 426 2.06 0.22 44.04
N LYS A 427 2.42 1.32 43.36
CA LYS A 427 1.60 2.55 43.30
C LYS A 427 0.23 2.31 42.67
N ALA A 428 0.16 1.38 41.71
CA ALA A 428 -1.10 0.91 41.12
C ALA A 428 -1.85 -0.11 41.99
N GLY A 429 -1.39 -0.41 43.20
CA GLY A 429 -2.03 -1.32 44.16
C GLY A 429 -1.64 -2.79 44.00
N TYR A 430 -0.74 -3.14 43.09
CA TYR A 430 -0.25 -4.51 42.89
C TYR A 430 1.00 -4.78 43.74
N THR A 431 0.80 -5.24 44.97
CA THR A 431 1.88 -5.41 45.97
C THR A 431 2.05 -6.85 46.46
N ILE A 432 1.07 -7.73 46.22
CA ILE A 432 1.04 -9.07 46.80
C ILE A 432 1.61 -10.08 45.79
N PRO A 433 2.79 -10.68 46.01
CA PRO A 433 3.32 -11.69 45.11
C PRO A 433 2.49 -12.99 45.21
N GLY A 434 2.01 -13.49 44.07
CA GLY A 434 1.45 -14.82 43.95
C GLY A 434 2.52 -15.92 44.03
N PRO A 435 2.11 -17.20 44.16
CA PRO A 435 3.05 -18.33 44.24
C PRO A 435 3.90 -18.51 42.96
N ASP A 436 3.45 -17.97 41.83
CA ASP A 436 4.13 -17.95 40.54
C ASP A 436 4.94 -16.67 40.29
N GLY A 437 5.03 -15.79 41.30
CA GLY A 437 5.75 -14.51 41.26
C GLY A 437 4.94 -13.35 40.69
N ILE A 438 3.73 -13.58 40.17
CA ILE A 438 2.88 -12.55 39.57
C ILE A 438 2.20 -11.73 40.66
N LEU A 439 2.26 -10.41 40.56
CA LEU A 439 1.69 -9.50 41.54
C LEU A 439 0.16 -9.53 41.48
N LYS A 440 -0.47 -9.37 42.63
CA LYS A 440 -1.91 -9.22 42.82
C LYS A 440 -2.19 -7.94 43.58
N ASN A 441 -3.36 -7.38 43.34
CA ASN A 441 -3.90 -6.31 44.16
C ASN A 441 -4.64 -6.86 45.41
N ALA A 442 -5.16 -5.96 46.26
CA ALA A 442 -5.86 -6.32 47.49
C ALA A 442 -7.11 -7.19 47.25
N GLU A 443 -7.77 -7.04 46.09
CA GLU A 443 -8.91 -7.84 45.68
C GLU A 443 -8.51 -9.21 45.11
N GLY A 444 -7.22 -9.54 45.09
CA GLY A 444 -6.70 -10.80 44.56
C GLY A 444 -6.61 -10.85 43.03
N LYS A 445 -6.90 -9.74 42.32
CA LYS A 445 -6.76 -9.65 40.87
C LYS A 445 -5.28 -9.61 40.49
N ARG A 446 -4.89 -10.45 39.54
CA ARG A 446 -3.52 -10.55 39.02
C ARG A 446 -3.18 -9.38 38.11
N LEU A 447 -1.93 -8.93 38.16
CA LEU A 447 -1.35 -8.02 37.19
C LEU A 447 -1.08 -8.79 35.89
N SER A 448 -2.09 -8.85 35.03
CA SER A 448 -2.11 -9.70 33.84
C SER A 448 -2.83 -9.02 32.69
N PHE A 449 -2.32 -9.19 31.47
CA PHE A 449 -3.00 -8.77 30.23
C PHE A 449 -2.63 -9.67 29.04
N THR A 450 -3.42 -9.59 27.98
CA THR A 450 -3.12 -10.28 26.71
C THR A 450 -2.40 -9.34 25.75
N LEU A 451 -1.27 -9.80 25.21
CA LEU A 451 -0.57 -9.18 24.10
C LEU A 451 -0.85 -9.96 22.82
N THR A 452 -1.65 -9.36 21.94
CA THR A 452 -1.94 -9.90 20.61
C THR A 452 -0.83 -9.50 19.64
N THR A 453 -0.34 -10.45 18.83
CA THR A 453 0.74 -10.21 17.87
C THR A 453 0.61 -11.09 16.62
N PHE A 454 1.37 -10.76 15.57
CA PHE A 454 1.44 -11.62 14.38
C PHE A 454 2.13 -12.95 14.72
N ASN A 455 1.49 -14.06 14.37
CA ASN A 455 2.05 -15.40 14.52
C ASN A 455 3.09 -15.69 13.44
N THR A 456 4.29 -15.12 13.60
CA THR A 456 5.43 -15.33 12.69
C THR A 456 6.61 -15.90 13.45
N GLY A 457 7.48 -16.61 12.73
CA GLY A 457 8.69 -17.22 13.29
C GLY A 457 9.68 -16.21 13.90
N THR A 458 9.50 -14.92 13.64
CA THR A 458 10.35 -13.84 14.16
C THR A 458 9.72 -13.16 15.37
N VAL A 459 8.44 -12.81 15.29
CA VAL A 459 7.79 -11.98 16.32
C VAL A 459 7.45 -12.80 17.56
N MET A 460 7.06 -14.07 17.39
CA MET A 460 6.69 -14.93 18.52
C MET A 460 7.85 -15.16 19.52
N PRO A 461 9.08 -15.52 19.09
CA PRO A 461 10.22 -15.63 20.01
C PRO A 461 10.50 -14.33 20.78
N ILE A 462 10.41 -13.17 20.11
CA ILE A 462 10.60 -11.86 20.75
C ILE A 462 9.57 -11.64 21.86
N MET A 463 8.29 -11.89 21.56
CA MET A 463 7.21 -11.71 22.56
C MET A 463 7.32 -12.67 23.74
N LEU A 464 7.73 -13.93 23.49
CA LEU A 464 7.99 -14.90 24.55
C LEU A 464 9.17 -14.47 25.43
N ARG A 465 10.24 -13.92 24.84
CA ARG A 465 11.37 -13.37 25.60
C ARG A 465 10.95 -12.20 26.48
N LEU A 466 10.20 -11.26 25.92
CA LEU A 466 9.68 -10.12 26.68
C LEU A 466 8.76 -10.58 27.81
N LYS A 467 7.91 -11.59 27.59
CA LYS A 467 7.07 -12.21 28.64
C LYS A 467 7.90 -12.73 29.80
N GLU A 468 8.97 -13.48 29.54
CA GLU A 468 9.83 -14.01 30.61
C GLU A 468 10.55 -12.90 31.37
N GLU A 469 10.96 -11.82 30.69
CA GLU A 469 11.58 -10.67 31.35
C GLU A 469 10.58 -9.84 32.16
N ALA A 470 9.32 -9.75 31.72
CA ALA A 470 8.23 -9.11 32.45
C ALA A 470 7.86 -9.86 33.73
N LYS A 471 7.90 -11.20 33.68
CA LYS A 471 7.62 -12.06 34.84
C LYS A 471 8.56 -11.78 36.01
N LYS A 472 9.81 -11.39 35.75
CA LYS A 472 10.78 -10.99 36.78
C LYS A 472 10.35 -9.73 37.55
N ALA A 473 9.53 -8.87 36.93
CA ALA A 473 8.90 -7.73 37.59
C ALA A 473 7.54 -8.07 38.24
N GLY A 474 7.11 -9.34 38.16
CA GLY A 474 5.82 -9.80 38.65
C GLY A 474 4.64 -9.44 37.74
N LEU A 475 4.90 -9.22 36.45
CA LEU A 475 3.88 -8.95 35.43
C LEU A 475 3.64 -10.20 34.58
N GLU A 476 2.37 -10.58 34.41
CA GLU A 476 1.95 -11.66 33.51
C GLU A 476 1.54 -11.11 32.14
N MET A 477 2.16 -11.63 31.08
CA MET A 477 1.78 -11.36 29.69
C MET A 477 1.31 -12.65 29.01
N ASN A 478 0.05 -12.66 28.59
CA ASN A 478 -0.52 -13.76 27.81
C ASN A 478 -0.32 -13.45 26.32
N ILE A 479 0.55 -14.20 25.64
CA ILE A 479 0.84 -13.99 24.22
C ILE A 479 -0.22 -14.70 23.38
N GLU A 480 -0.88 -13.96 22.50
CA GLU A 480 -1.83 -14.47 21.53
C GLU A 480 -1.31 -14.18 20.12
N GLY A 481 -0.92 -15.22 19.39
CA GLY A 481 -0.46 -15.11 18.01
C GLY A 481 -1.60 -15.34 17.02
N LEU A 482 -1.82 -14.40 16.10
CA LEU A 482 -2.84 -14.51 15.04
C LEU A 482 -2.23 -14.41 13.64
N ASP A 483 -2.87 -14.98 12.62
CA ASP A 483 -2.48 -14.75 11.23
C ASP A 483 -2.80 -13.32 10.77
N GLY A 484 -2.24 -12.90 9.63
CA GLY A 484 -2.39 -11.51 9.15
C GLY A 484 -3.85 -11.07 9.00
N THR A 485 -4.73 -11.93 8.48
CA THR A 485 -6.15 -11.61 8.29
C THR A 485 -6.86 -11.46 9.62
N GLN A 486 -6.59 -12.36 10.57
CA GLN A 486 -7.15 -12.30 11.92
C GLN A 486 -6.65 -11.07 12.70
N MET A 487 -5.37 -10.71 12.55
CA MET A 487 -4.78 -9.51 13.15
C MET A 487 -5.51 -8.24 12.70
N TYR A 488 -5.68 -8.05 11.39
CA TYR A 488 -6.38 -6.88 10.85
C TYR A 488 -7.86 -6.81 11.23
N LYS A 489 -8.49 -7.95 11.56
CA LYS A 489 -9.88 -7.97 12.05
C LYS A 489 -10.00 -7.61 13.53
N LYS A 490 -8.92 -7.75 14.30
CA LYS A 490 -8.91 -7.52 15.75
C LYS A 490 -8.41 -6.12 16.12
N LEU A 491 -7.52 -5.55 15.31
CA LEU A 491 -7.15 -4.14 15.35
C LEU A 491 -8.35 -3.28 14.94
#